data_AF-A0A354GH62-F1
#
_entry.id   AF-A0A354GH62-F1
#
_cell.length_a   1.000
_cell.length_b   1.000
_cell.length_c   1.000
_cell.angle_alpha   90.00
_cell.angle_beta   90.00
_cell.angle_gamma   90.00
#
_symmetry.space_group_name_H-M   'P 1'
#
loop_
_entity.id
_entity.type
_entity.pdbx_description
1 polymer ?
#
loop_
_entity_poly.entity_id
_entity_poly.type
_entity_poly.pdbx_seq_one_letter_code
_entity_poly.pdbx_strand_id
1 'polypeptide(L)'
;MASSLLNTQPSTVSPGKLLLFRYSAKYKETLPFYDKHPLCYILAAESGAFYGINLHYTKPANRMAIMRYIDENNDPTIITGYHKYLYGYVRSSFSEVPVSDWEKAFSLSLSEFVRVLGGIEMPVNIARYQ
;
A
#
# COMPACT_ATOMS: atom_id res chain seq x y z
N MET A 1 3.22 33.46 13.95
CA MET A 1 2.81 32.21 14.64
C MET A 1 2.74 31.11 13.59
N ALA A 2 3.66 30.15 13.64
CA ALA A 2 3.69 29.05 12.68
C ALA A 2 2.53 28.10 12.98
N SER A 3 1.58 27.99 12.04
CA SER A 3 0.53 26.98 12.11
C SER A 3 1.21 25.61 12.07
N SER A 4 1.19 24.91 13.20
CA SER A 4 1.56 23.50 13.25
C SER A 4 0.64 22.75 12.29
N LEU A 5 1.17 22.30 11.16
CA LEU A 5 0.48 21.43 10.23
C LEU A 5 0.00 20.22 11.02
N LEU A 6 -1.27 20.23 11.38
CA LEU A 6 -1.92 19.16 12.12
C LEU A 6 -1.83 17.90 11.26
N ASN A 7 -0.98 17.00 11.71
CA ASN A 7 -0.74 15.67 11.19
C ASN A 7 -1.93 14.77 11.58
N THR A 8 -3.15 15.21 11.24
CA THR A 8 -4.39 14.54 11.58
C THR A 8 -4.55 13.31 10.70
N GLN A 9 -4.78 12.17 11.35
CA GLN A 9 -5.17 10.93 10.68
C GLN A 9 -6.42 11.21 9.84
N PRO A 10 -6.40 10.94 8.52
CA PRO A 10 -7.63 10.94 7.75
C PRO A 10 -8.56 9.85 8.32
N SER A 11 -9.81 10.18 8.59
CA SER A 11 -10.82 9.21 9.08
C SER A 11 -11.04 8.03 8.13
N THR A 12 -10.64 8.18 6.87
CA THR A 12 -10.66 7.12 5.86
C THR A 12 -9.59 6.06 6.06
N VAL A 13 -8.52 6.34 6.80
CA VAL A 13 -7.42 5.39 7.06
C VAL A 13 -7.59 4.77 8.43
N SER A 14 -8.27 3.63 8.46
CA SER A 14 -8.51 2.84 9.67
C SER A 14 -8.24 1.36 9.41
N PRO A 15 -7.87 0.58 10.45
CA PRO A 15 -7.71 -0.86 10.32
C PRO A 15 -8.91 -1.54 9.67
N GLY A 16 -8.67 -2.58 8.87
CA GLY A 16 -9.70 -3.38 8.20
C GLY A 16 -10.19 -2.82 6.87
N LYS A 17 -9.73 -1.63 6.46
CA LYS A 17 -10.11 -1.03 5.18
C LYS A 17 -9.15 -1.41 4.06
N LEU A 18 -9.68 -1.51 2.85
CA LEU A 18 -8.91 -1.67 1.63
C LEU A 18 -8.87 -0.34 0.87
N LEU A 19 -7.68 0.24 0.72
CA LEU A 19 -7.50 1.57 0.14
C LEU A 19 -6.62 1.52 -1.10
N LEU A 20 -7.01 2.27 -2.13
CA LEU A 20 -6.17 2.66 -3.26
C LEU A 20 -5.72 4.11 -3.08
N PHE A 21 -4.45 4.38 -3.33
CA PHE A 21 -3.89 5.73 -3.28
C PHE A 21 -2.63 5.85 -4.12
N ARG A 22 -2.17 7.09 -4.35
CA ARG A 22 -0.86 7.40 -4.95
C ARG A 22 0.04 8.03 -3.91
N TYR A 23 1.33 7.72 -3.98
CA TYR A 23 2.33 8.31 -3.09
C TYR A 23 3.67 8.48 -3.82
N SER A 24 4.59 9.18 -3.18
CA SER A 24 5.99 9.25 -3.60
C SER A 24 6.83 8.47 -2.59
N ALA A 25 7.53 7.43 -3.01
CA ALA A 25 8.32 6.64 -2.07
C ALA A 25 9.52 7.45 -1.53
N LYS A 26 9.63 7.55 -0.19
CA LYS A 26 10.65 8.37 0.49
C LYS A 26 12.08 8.04 0.07
N TYR A 27 12.37 6.75 -0.12
CA TYR A 27 13.70 6.25 -0.48
C TYR A 27 13.73 5.65 -1.90
N LYS A 28 12.91 6.17 -2.82
CA LYS A 28 12.74 5.63 -4.18
C LYS A 28 14.07 5.41 -4.94
N GLU A 29 15.08 6.22 -4.69
CA GLU A 29 16.41 6.13 -5.32
C GLU A 29 17.19 4.87 -4.95
N THR A 30 16.91 4.28 -3.78
CA THR A 30 17.63 3.11 -3.27
C THR A 30 16.75 1.85 -3.22
N LEU A 31 15.44 1.99 -3.45
CA LEU A 31 14.53 0.85 -3.47
C LEU A 31 14.79 -0.02 -4.72
N PRO A 32 14.76 -1.36 -4.59
CA PRO A 32 14.86 -2.24 -5.76
C PRO A 32 13.73 -2.02 -6.75
N PHE A 33 12.52 -1.76 -6.23
CA PHE A 33 11.34 -1.27 -6.93
C PHE A 33 10.23 -0.93 -5.91
N TYR A 34 9.20 -0.21 -6.34
CA TYR A 34 8.00 0.05 -5.56
C TYR A 34 6.78 0.20 -6.47
N ASP A 35 5.60 -0.13 -5.95
CA ASP A 35 4.32 0.15 -6.62
C ASP A 35 3.94 1.61 -6.44
N LYS A 36 3.46 2.28 -7.48
CA LYS A 36 2.99 3.68 -7.42
C LYS A 36 1.55 3.82 -6.98
N HIS A 37 0.74 2.74 -7.12
CA HIS A 37 -0.69 2.75 -6.82
C HIS A 37 -1.08 1.61 -5.88
N PRO A 38 -0.64 1.62 -4.60
CA PRO A 38 -0.89 0.51 -3.68
C PRO A 38 -2.37 0.18 -3.53
N LEU A 39 -2.71 -1.12 -3.64
CA LEU A 39 -3.96 -1.69 -3.14
C LEU A 39 -3.69 -2.21 -1.73
N CYS A 40 -3.90 -1.35 -0.74
CA CYS A 40 -3.41 -1.54 0.61
C CYS A 40 -4.51 -1.94 1.59
N TYR A 41 -4.38 -3.11 2.21
CA TYR A 41 -5.16 -3.46 3.38
C TYR A 41 -4.54 -2.82 4.62
N ILE A 42 -5.30 -1.99 5.32
CA ILE A 42 -4.81 -1.20 6.46
C ILE A 42 -4.83 -2.05 7.73
N LEU A 43 -3.68 -2.12 8.40
CA LEU A 43 -3.48 -2.85 9.65
C LEU A 43 -3.49 -1.93 10.87
N ALA A 44 -2.88 -0.76 10.76
CA ALA A 44 -2.78 0.22 11.84
C ALA A 44 -2.61 1.63 11.30
N ALA A 45 -3.04 2.63 12.07
CA ALA A 45 -2.85 4.05 11.77
C ALA A 45 -2.32 4.76 13.02
N GLU A 46 -1.35 5.65 12.85
CA GLU A 46 -0.67 6.40 13.91
C GLU A 46 -0.38 7.83 13.45
N SER A 47 -0.13 8.76 14.38
CA SER A 47 0.19 10.16 13.99
C SER A 47 1.33 10.22 12.96
N GLY A 48 1.00 10.59 11.71
CA GLY A 48 1.96 10.73 10.62
C GLY A 48 2.17 9.53 9.71
N ALA A 49 1.66 8.34 10.06
CA ALA A 49 1.83 7.16 9.23
C ALA A 49 0.71 6.13 9.37
N PHE A 50 0.68 5.18 8.46
CA PHE A 50 -0.13 3.98 8.58
C PHE A 50 0.66 2.77 8.11
N TYR A 51 0.29 1.61 8.64
CA TYR A 51 0.85 0.32 8.30
C TYR A 51 -0.21 -0.47 7.55
N GLY A 52 0.22 -1.16 6.50
CA GLY A 52 -0.66 -2.01 5.74
C GLY A 52 0.08 -2.88 4.76
N ILE A 53 -0.65 -3.81 4.16
CA ILE A 53 -0.12 -4.74 3.17
C ILE A 53 -0.55 -4.27 1.79
N ASN A 54 0.40 -3.92 0.94
CA ASN A 54 0.12 -3.72 -0.48
C ASN A 54 -0.04 -5.08 -1.18
N LEU A 55 -1.27 -5.44 -1.48
CA LEU A 55 -1.63 -6.71 -2.10
C LEU A 55 -1.11 -6.84 -3.55
N HIS A 56 -0.66 -5.75 -4.18
CA HIS A 56 -0.02 -5.81 -5.49
C HIS A 56 1.33 -6.54 -5.47
N TYR A 57 1.97 -6.71 -4.31
CA TYR A 57 3.17 -7.55 -4.18
C TYR A 57 2.83 -9.05 -4.15
N THR A 58 1.56 -9.40 -4.08
CA THR A 58 1.07 -10.79 -4.06
C THR A 58 0.33 -11.09 -5.37
N LYS A 59 0.53 -12.31 -5.92
CA LYS A 59 -0.25 -12.77 -7.08
C LYS A 59 -1.75 -12.67 -6.78
N PRO A 60 -2.60 -12.24 -7.75
CA PRO A 60 -4.05 -12.13 -7.57
C PRO A 60 -4.71 -13.34 -6.90
N ALA A 61 -4.34 -14.56 -7.34
CA ALA A 61 -4.87 -15.81 -6.81
C ALA A 61 -4.62 -16.04 -5.31
N ASN A 62 -3.60 -15.39 -4.73
CA ASN A 62 -3.19 -15.59 -3.34
C ASN A 62 -3.65 -14.45 -2.41
N ARG A 63 -4.24 -13.36 -2.95
CA ARG A 63 -4.64 -12.19 -2.15
C ARG A 63 -5.72 -12.54 -1.11
N MET A 64 -6.66 -13.43 -1.45
CA MET A 64 -7.65 -13.95 -0.49
C MET A 64 -7.01 -14.76 0.64
N ALA A 65 -5.93 -15.49 0.37
CA ALA A 65 -5.22 -16.24 1.40
C ALA A 65 -4.53 -15.30 2.40
N ILE A 66 -4.04 -14.14 1.95
CA ILE A 66 -3.52 -13.10 2.84
C ILE A 66 -4.61 -12.58 3.80
N MET A 67 -5.83 -12.34 3.31
CA MET A 67 -6.93 -11.90 4.19
C MET A 67 -7.23 -12.95 5.26
N ARG A 68 -7.37 -14.23 4.87
CA ARG A 68 -7.60 -15.34 5.82
C ARG A 68 -6.49 -15.46 6.85
N TYR A 69 -5.23 -15.35 6.41
CA TYR A 69 -4.07 -15.40 7.31
C TYR A 69 -4.12 -14.30 8.39
N ILE A 70 -4.56 -13.10 8.02
CA ILE A 70 -4.74 -11.97 8.96
C ILE A 70 -5.94 -12.22 9.87
N ASP A 71 -7.08 -12.69 9.35
CA ASP A 71 -8.29 -13.00 10.12
C ASP A 71 -8.04 -14.08 11.18
N GLU A 72 -7.10 -15.00 10.92
CA GLU A 72 -6.63 -16.02 11.85
C GLU A 72 -5.67 -15.48 12.93
N ASN A 73 -5.43 -14.17 12.98
CA ASN A 73 -4.51 -13.47 13.91
C ASN A 73 -3.04 -13.89 13.80
N ASN A 74 -2.61 -14.37 12.63
CA ASN A 74 -1.19 -14.61 12.39
C ASN A 74 -0.44 -13.28 12.20
N ASP A 75 0.90 -13.30 12.35
CA ASP A 75 1.75 -12.09 12.27
C ASP A 75 1.81 -11.53 10.83
N PRO A 76 1.20 -10.37 10.53
CA PRO A 76 1.19 -9.81 9.19
C PRO A 76 2.53 -9.17 8.77
N THR A 77 3.47 -8.97 9.70
CA THR A 77 4.73 -8.28 9.42
C THR A 77 5.68 -9.10 8.55
N ILE A 78 5.45 -10.42 8.45
CA ILE A 78 6.22 -11.32 7.60
C ILE A 78 5.73 -11.33 6.14
N ILE A 79 4.57 -10.71 5.86
CA ILE A 79 3.93 -10.75 4.54
C ILE A 79 4.63 -9.77 3.60
N THR A 80 4.99 -10.24 2.41
CA THR A 80 5.53 -9.37 1.34
C THR A 80 4.53 -8.25 1.03
N GLY A 81 5.03 -7.01 1.03
CA GLY A 81 4.19 -5.83 0.83
C GLY A 81 3.73 -5.17 2.14
N TYR A 82 4.09 -5.72 3.31
CA TYR A 82 3.96 -5.03 4.58
C TYR A 82 4.83 -3.77 4.59
N HIS A 83 4.20 -2.61 4.64
CA HIS A 83 4.87 -1.32 4.49
C HIS A 83 4.33 -0.28 5.49
N LYS A 84 5.22 0.64 5.87
CA LYS A 84 4.87 1.88 6.56
C LYS A 84 4.76 3.01 5.54
N TYR A 85 3.58 3.59 5.42
CA TYR A 85 3.31 4.73 4.55
C TYR A 85 3.22 6.00 5.39
N LEU A 86 3.93 7.04 4.98
CA LEU A 86 3.91 8.34 5.64
C LEU A 86 2.85 9.22 4.97
N TYR A 87 1.93 9.82 5.75
CA TYR A 87 0.88 10.68 5.18
C TYR A 87 1.46 11.84 4.36
N GLY A 88 2.56 12.43 4.83
CA GLY A 88 3.28 13.50 4.10
C GLY A 88 3.86 13.07 2.75
N TYR A 89 3.87 11.78 2.42
CA TYR A 89 4.30 11.24 1.13
C TYR A 89 3.16 10.77 0.23
N VAL A 90 1.93 10.72 0.74
CA VAL A 90 0.73 10.45 -0.07
C VAL A 90 0.45 11.67 -0.96
N ARG A 91 0.03 11.43 -2.21
CA ARG A 91 -0.13 12.44 -3.27
C ARG A 91 -1.53 12.46 -3.87
N SER A 92 -2.44 11.64 -3.36
CA SER A 92 -3.85 11.63 -3.73
C SER A 92 -4.73 11.55 -2.49
N SER A 93 -6.03 11.75 -2.66
CA SER A 93 -7.01 11.23 -1.71
C SER A 93 -6.93 9.69 -1.66
N PHE A 94 -7.40 9.12 -0.56
CA PHE A 94 -7.61 7.67 -0.44
C PHE A 94 -8.95 7.29 -1.08
N SER A 95 -8.94 6.28 -1.93
CA SER A 95 -10.13 5.65 -2.47
C SER A 95 -10.37 4.35 -1.73
N GLU A 96 -11.41 4.30 -0.90
CA GLU A 96 -11.81 3.07 -0.21
C GLU A 96 -12.53 2.14 -1.19
N VAL A 97 -12.12 0.86 -1.18
CA VAL A 97 -12.79 -0.20 -1.93
C VAL A 97 -13.83 -0.85 -1.00
N PRO A 98 -15.13 -0.79 -1.34
CA PRO A 98 -16.17 -1.46 -0.57
C PRO A 98 -15.89 -2.96 -0.45
N VAL A 99 -16.21 -3.57 0.70
CA VAL A 99 -15.99 -5.01 0.95
C VAL A 99 -16.61 -5.88 -0.14
N SER A 100 -17.79 -5.50 -0.65
CA SER A 100 -18.49 -6.19 -1.74
C SER A 100 -17.70 -6.23 -3.06
N ASP A 101 -16.70 -5.36 -3.23
CA ASP A 101 -15.88 -5.27 -4.43
C ASP A 101 -14.43 -5.76 -4.22
N TRP A 102 -14.10 -6.33 -3.06
CA TRP A 102 -12.73 -6.78 -2.78
C TRP A 102 -12.27 -7.87 -3.73
N GLU A 103 -13.10 -8.88 -4.01
CA GLU A 103 -12.74 -9.94 -4.97
C GLU A 103 -12.43 -9.38 -6.35
N LYS A 104 -13.23 -8.41 -6.81
CA LYS A 104 -12.98 -7.69 -8.07
C LYS A 104 -11.64 -6.96 -7.99
N ALA A 105 -11.44 -6.14 -6.96
CA ALA A 105 -10.18 -5.40 -6.78
C ALA A 105 -8.95 -6.31 -6.72
N PHE A 106 -9.06 -7.47 -6.07
CA PHE A 106 -8.00 -8.47 -5.99
C PHE A 106 -7.69 -9.11 -7.35
N SER A 107 -8.65 -9.21 -8.26
CA SER A 107 -8.42 -9.72 -9.61
C SER A 107 -7.82 -8.68 -10.57
N LEU A 108 -7.97 -7.39 -10.27
CA LEU A 108 -7.49 -6.34 -11.17
C LEU A 108 -5.95 -6.25 -11.16
N SER A 109 -5.41 -5.96 -12.34
CA SER A 109 -3.98 -5.68 -12.55
C SER A 109 -3.72 -4.17 -12.53
N LEU A 110 -4.07 -3.49 -11.43
CA LEU A 110 -3.89 -2.03 -11.28
C LEU A 110 -2.48 -1.61 -10.85
N SER A 111 -1.57 -2.56 -10.66
CA SER A 111 -0.23 -2.29 -10.17
C SER A 111 0.65 -1.59 -11.21
N GLU A 112 1.40 -0.57 -10.80
CA GLU A 112 2.43 0.07 -11.62
C GLU A 112 3.73 0.09 -10.83
N PHE A 113 4.55 -0.95 -11.03
CA PHE A 113 5.83 -1.07 -10.36
C PHE A 113 6.93 -0.35 -11.13
N VAL A 114 7.71 0.44 -10.41
CA VAL A 114 8.87 1.16 -10.96
C VAL A 114 10.08 1.00 -10.06
N ARG A 115 11.26 1.25 -10.62
CA ARG A 115 12.49 1.48 -9.88
C ARG A 115 13.14 2.76 -10.35
N VAL A 116 13.89 3.44 -9.49
CA VAL A 116 14.61 4.64 -9.90
C VAL A 116 16.08 4.31 -10.16
N LEU A 117 16.60 4.71 -11.32
CA LEU A 117 18.00 4.59 -11.69
C LEU A 117 18.50 5.94 -12.18
N GLY A 118 19.41 6.57 -11.43
CA GLY A 118 19.93 7.90 -11.78
C GLY A 118 18.83 8.96 -11.89
N GLY A 119 17.81 8.91 -11.03
CA GLY A 119 16.65 9.81 -11.06
C GLY A 119 15.59 9.48 -12.13
N ILE A 120 15.78 8.45 -12.95
CA ILE A 120 14.83 8.02 -13.99
C ILE A 120 13.97 6.88 -13.45
N GLU A 121 12.64 7.03 -13.49
CA GLU A 121 11.69 5.96 -13.20
C GLU A 121 11.64 4.97 -14.37
N MET A 122 12.00 3.72 -14.09
CA MET A 122 11.96 2.61 -15.05
C MET A 122 10.89 1.62 -14.62
N PRO A 123 9.97 1.20 -15.52
CA PRO A 123 8.95 0.21 -15.19
C PRO A 123 9.60 -1.15 -14.89
N VAL A 124 9.00 -1.89 -13.94
CA VAL A 124 9.48 -3.20 -13.50
C VAL A 124 8.35 -4.23 -13.66
N ASN A 125 8.62 -5.29 -14.41
CA ASN A 125 7.75 -6.45 -14.42
C ASN A 125 8.05 -7.32 -13.19
N ILE A 126 7.11 -7.33 -12.25
CA ILE A 126 7.30 -8.02 -10.97
C ILE A 126 6.92 -9.50 -10.97
N ALA A 127 6.49 -10.08 -12.10
CA ALA A 127 6.07 -11.49 -12.17
C ALA A 127 7.17 -12.48 -11.73
N ARG A 128 8.45 -12.06 -11.76
CA ARG A 128 9.60 -12.83 -11.29
C ARG A 128 9.84 -12.75 -9.78
N TYR A 129 9.16 -11.85 -9.08
CA TYR A 129 9.30 -11.60 -7.64
C TYR A 129 8.06 -12.02 -6.84
N GLN A 130 7.04 -12.56 -7.53
CA GLN A 130 5.77 -13.02 -6.97
C GLN A 130 5.64 -14.54 -7.04
#